data_AF-A0A317UWD1-F1
#
_entry.id   AF-A0A317UWD1-F1
#
_cell.length_a   1.000
_cell.length_b   1.000
_cell.length_c   1.000
_cell.angle_alpha   90.00
_cell.angle_beta   90.00
_cell.angle_gamma   90.00
#
_symmetry.space_group_name_H-M   'P 1'
#
loop_
_entity.id
_entity.type
_entity.pdbx_description
1 polymer ?
#
loop_
_entity_poly.entity_id
_entity_poly.type
_entity_poly.pdbx_seq_one_letter_code
_entity_poly.pdbx_strand_id
1 'polypeptide(L)'
;MAAEAQAAPVTEQKARPTKPNEEAFKADLAQAEKEHAAVQEKLNQVKAKIEAAKPNNQDSPVAKRQQELRSELSSIRQKQQGFKASRSSTQEKLNALDATLKARIAEQNTSRTRMSFKNVEDLDREIARLEKQVDSGTLRLVDERKILTDVSNLRKQRKNFAGLDEAQKVITDLKTQIATLKKTLDNPEAKALSDKYTEIQKELDAIKAEQDSAFKNLNALRDERTKLHGEQQKKWTAIREIKDNYYKGRKAYKEYEDEAWKIRREKQKAQRDAFEREKRKKVADKKLEEASRLAYTDEILTGQGLIRHFNPAYDFASLGLDDKKDEGSNFLAGVGRTVDDSNIKGMKVLKKDDREEDYFSGTGGKKGKKGKKGANGSAAPAPAETKFNLNVGVIEDFAKVKIDPPMSQADVPAVIEKLAAKITEWKKNQASKTEENIKKAQEEIDRLEAEETSAANGDRSTDAAKKPAVKNSGVNGKVSADAELKQENDATADVSEELEKATIEDQA
;
A
#
# COMPACT_ATOMS: atom_id res chain seq x y z
N MET A 1 -66.50 18.93 11.94
CA MET A 1 -65.09 19.12 12.31
C MET A 1 -64.26 18.29 11.34
N ALA A 2 -63.61 18.96 10.40
CA ALA A 2 -62.77 18.32 9.39
C ALA A 2 -61.39 18.05 10.03
N ALA A 3 -60.96 16.79 10.03
CA ALA A 3 -59.64 16.40 10.49
C ALA A 3 -58.61 16.75 9.41
N GLU A 4 -57.72 17.69 9.73
CA GLU A 4 -56.57 18.07 8.92
C GLU A 4 -55.62 16.89 8.73
N ALA A 5 -55.36 16.54 7.47
CA ALA A 5 -54.31 15.62 7.09
C ALA A 5 -52.95 16.31 7.26
N GLN A 6 -52.16 15.86 8.24
CA GLN A 6 -50.77 16.26 8.41
C GLN A 6 -49.95 15.82 7.20
N ALA A 7 -49.46 16.79 6.44
CA ALA A 7 -48.49 16.60 5.37
C ALA A 7 -47.16 16.10 5.94
N ALA A 8 -46.62 15.04 5.36
CA ALA A 8 -45.30 14.51 5.68
C ALA A 8 -44.19 15.56 5.41
N PRO A 9 -43.12 15.59 6.21
CA PRO A 9 -42.08 16.61 6.09
C PRO A 9 -41.32 16.43 4.77
N VAL A 10 -41.27 17.51 3.99
CA VAL A 10 -40.42 17.64 2.81
C VAL A 10 -38.97 17.57 3.29
N THR A 11 -38.28 16.49 2.95
CA THR A 11 -36.85 16.35 3.23
C THR A 11 -36.07 17.41 2.45
N GLU A 12 -35.50 18.37 3.17
CA GLU A 12 -34.58 19.36 2.62
C GLU A 12 -33.47 18.63 1.83
N GLN A 13 -33.36 18.95 0.55
CA GLN A 13 -32.31 18.41 -0.30
C GLN A 13 -30.96 18.99 0.17
N LYS A 14 -30.26 18.27 1.06
CA LYS A 14 -28.85 18.56 1.37
C LYS A 14 -28.07 18.69 0.05
N ALA A 15 -27.48 19.86 -0.17
CA ALA A 15 -26.66 20.12 -1.34
C ALA A 15 -25.55 19.06 -1.46
N ARG A 16 -25.40 18.48 -2.66
CA ARG A 16 -24.39 17.45 -2.93
C ARG A 16 -22.99 18.05 -2.69
N PRO A 17 -22.20 17.53 -1.74
CA PRO A 17 -20.81 17.91 -1.64
C PRO A 17 -20.12 17.64 -2.98
N THR A 18 -19.30 18.57 -3.47
CA THR A 18 -18.52 18.36 -4.69
C THR A 18 -17.38 17.40 -4.41
N LYS A 19 -17.19 16.38 -5.27
CA LYS A 19 -16.04 15.47 -5.16
C LYS A 19 -14.73 16.28 -5.26
N PRO A 20 -13.83 16.21 -4.27
CA PRO A 20 -12.54 16.90 -4.36
C PRO A 20 -11.74 16.42 -5.57
N ASN A 21 -11.13 17.36 -6.30
CA ASN A 21 -10.29 17.03 -7.46
C ASN A 21 -8.94 16.47 -7.00
N GLU A 22 -8.67 15.20 -7.33
CA GLU A 22 -7.46 14.47 -6.98
C GLU A 22 -6.20 15.00 -7.68
N GLU A 23 -6.32 15.47 -8.92
CA GLU A 23 -5.18 15.96 -9.71
C GLU A 23 -4.73 17.34 -9.22
N ALA A 24 -5.70 18.23 -8.94
CA ALA A 24 -5.43 19.53 -8.34
C ALA A 24 -4.78 19.40 -6.96
N PHE A 25 -5.29 18.50 -6.10
CA PHE A 25 -4.69 18.23 -4.79
C PHE A 25 -3.24 17.76 -4.89
N LYS A 26 -2.94 16.83 -5.82
CA LYS A 26 -1.57 16.33 -6.02
C LYS A 26 -0.64 17.44 -6.55
N ALA A 27 -1.12 18.29 -7.45
CA ALA A 27 -0.35 19.41 -7.97
C ALA A 27 -0.03 20.44 -6.87
N ASP A 28 -1.05 20.85 -6.10
CA ASP A 28 -0.92 21.83 -5.00
C ASP A 28 -0.01 21.30 -3.89
N LEU A 29 -0.15 20.02 -3.53
CA LEU A 29 0.71 19.35 -2.56
C LEU A 29 2.16 19.29 -3.05
N ALA A 30 2.40 18.91 -4.30
CA ALA A 30 3.75 18.83 -4.86
C ALA A 30 4.43 20.20 -4.93
N GLN A 31 3.69 21.25 -5.27
CA GLN A 31 4.21 22.62 -5.26
C GLN A 31 4.55 23.07 -3.83
N ALA A 32 3.63 22.88 -2.88
CA ALA A 32 3.84 23.26 -1.49
C ALA A 32 5.00 22.48 -0.84
N GLU A 33 5.16 21.19 -1.13
CA GLU A 33 6.26 20.37 -0.65
C GLU A 33 7.61 20.80 -1.25
N LYS A 34 7.67 21.17 -2.54
CA LYS A 34 8.87 21.75 -3.16
C LYS A 34 9.28 23.07 -2.51
N GLU A 35 8.33 23.96 -2.26
CA GLU A 35 8.59 25.24 -1.61
C GLU A 35 9.06 25.05 -0.16
N HIS A 36 8.45 24.12 0.59
CA HIS A 36 8.90 23.77 1.94
C HIS A 36 10.32 23.17 1.93
N ALA A 37 10.62 22.27 0.99
CA ALA A 37 11.96 21.69 0.85
C ALA A 37 13.03 22.75 0.56
N ALA A 38 12.74 23.71 -0.33
CA ALA A 38 13.65 24.81 -0.63
C ALA A 38 13.95 25.70 0.59
N VAL A 39 12.93 26.02 1.40
CA VAL A 39 13.12 26.78 2.65
C VAL A 39 13.90 25.95 3.68
N GLN A 40 13.63 24.65 3.78
CA GLN A 40 14.34 23.74 4.68
C GLN A 40 15.83 23.64 4.34
N GLU A 41 16.18 23.59 3.06
CA GLU A 41 17.58 23.57 2.62
C GLU A 41 18.31 24.86 3.00
N LYS A 42 17.71 26.03 2.72
CA LYS A 42 18.25 27.33 3.15
C LYS A 42 18.43 27.40 4.66
N LEU A 43 17.45 26.91 5.42
CA LEU A 43 17.49 26.89 6.88
C LEU A 43 18.62 25.99 7.41
N ASN A 44 18.87 24.84 6.78
CA ASN A 44 20.00 23.96 7.11
C ASN A 44 21.36 24.63 6.81
N GLN A 45 21.47 25.33 5.68
CA GLN A 45 22.69 26.09 5.33
C GLN A 45 22.96 27.22 6.34
N VAL A 46 21.93 27.99 6.73
CA VAL A 46 22.05 29.05 7.74
C VAL A 46 22.40 28.47 9.12
N LYS A 47 21.79 27.35 9.52
CA LYS A 47 22.16 26.63 10.75
C LYS A 47 23.63 26.20 10.75
N ALA A 48 24.12 25.62 9.64
CA ALA A 48 25.52 25.21 9.54
C ALA A 48 26.48 26.41 9.68
N LYS A 49 26.16 27.55 9.06
CA LYS A 49 26.93 28.80 9.22
C LYS A 49 26.92 29.31 10.66
N ILE A 50 25.79 29.23 11.37
CA ILE A 50 25.67 29.63 12.78
C ILE A 50 26.51 28.72 13.68
N GLU A 51 26.47 27.40 13.47
CA GLU A 51 27.26 26.45 14.26
C GLU A 51 28.77 26.63 14.05
N ALA A 52 29.20 26.93 12.81
CA ALA A 52 30.59 27.25 12.50
C ALA A 52 31.05 28.58 13.15
N ALA A 53 30.15 29.55 13.28
CA ALA A 53 30.42 30.87 13.88
C ALA A 53 30.38 30.88 15.42
N LYS A 54 29.95 29.79 16.06
CA LYS A 54 29.73 29.76 17.50
C LYS A 54 31.08 29.86 18.25
N PRO A 55 31.31 30.90 19.07
CA PRO A 55 32.54 31.01 19.83
C PRO A 55 32.63 29.87 20.84
N ASN A 56 33.82 29.28 20.96
CA ASN A 56 34.17 28.24 21.95
C ASN A 56 33.49 26.86 21.77
N ASN A 57 33.07 26.49 20.55
CA ASN A 57 32.55 25.15 20.28
C ASN A 57 33.69 24.15 20.05
N GLN A 58 34.34 23.69 21.12
CA GLN A 58 35.49 22.76 21.07
C GLN A 58 35.13 21.39 20.45
N ASP A 59 33.86 21.02 20.47
CA ASP A 59 33.39 19.73 19.94
C ASP A 59 33.01 19.77 18.45
N SER A 60 33.02 20.95 17.82
CA SER A 60 32.74 21.09 16.39
C SER A 60 33.82 20.37 15.55
N PRO A 61 33.44 19.67 14.45
CA PRO A 61 34.41 19.09 13.52
C PRO A 61 35.47 20.09 13.04
N VAL A 62 35.07 21.36 12.87
CA VAL A 62 35.96 22.44 12.46
C VAL A 62 36.98 22.78 13.56
N ALA A 63 36.56 22.78 14.83
CA ALA A 63 37.44 23.05 15.96
C ALA A 63 38.46 21.92 16.18
N LYS A 64 38.03 20.65 16.04
CA LYS A 64 38.91 19.48 16.09
C LYS A 64 39.97 19.53 14.98
N ARG A 65 39.55 19.80 13.73
CA ARG A 65 40.47 19.99 12.60
C ARG A 65 41.45 21.15 12.85
N GLN A 66 40.99 22.26 13.42
CA GLN A 66 41.86 23.39 13.76
C GLN A 66 42.90 23.00 14.84
N GLN A 67 42.51 22.21 15.83
CA GLN A 67 43.41 21.71 16.87
C GLN A 67 44.45 20.74 16.30
N GLU A 68 44.05 19.83 15.42
CA GLU A 68 44.95 18.92 14.70
C GLU A 68 45.96 19.70 13.86
N LEU A 69 45.51 20.64 13.03
CA LEU A 69 46.39 21.48 12.21
C LEU A 69 47.37 22.31 13.06
N ARG A 70 46.93 22.83 14.22
CA ARG A 70 47.82 23.54 15.16
C ARG A 70 48.85 22.60 15.79
N SER A 71 48.45 21.37 16.13
CA SER A 71 49.37 20.34 16.64
C SER A 71 50.42 19.98 15.59
N GLU A 72 50.00 19.75 14.34
CA GLU A 72 50.91 19.48 13.22
C GLU A 72 51.87 20.64 12.98
N LEU A 73 51.37 21.88 12.96
CA LEU A 73 52.19 23.08 12.80
C LEU A 73 53.21 23.22 13.94
N SER A 74 52.83 22.87 15.18
CA SER A 74 53.76 22.86 16.32
C SER A 74 54.87 21.80 16.15
N SER A 75 54.52 20.60 15.66
CA SER A 75 55.47 19.53 15.35
C SER A 75 56.42 19.93 14.22
N ILE A 76 55.90 20.53 13.15
CA ILE A 76 56.70 21.04 12.03
C ILE A 76 57.65 22.13 12.50
N ARG A 77 57.19 23.07 13.35
CA ARG A 77 58.03 24.12 13.92
C ARG A 77 59.18 23.54 14.76
N GLN A 78 58.91 22.53 15.58
CA GLN A 78 59.95 21.84 16.36
C GLN A 78 60.98 21.14 15.45
N LYS A 79 60.53 20.45 14.39
CA LYS A 79 61.42 19.82 13.40
C LYS A 79 62.26 20.87 12.65
N GLN A 80 61.65 21.96 12.20
CA GLN A 80 62.35 23.07 11.55
C GLN A 80 63.40 23.72 12.45
N GLN A 81 63.11 23.88 13.74
CA GLN A 81 64.09 24.38 14.72
C GLN A 81 65.28 23.42 14.86
N GLY A 82 65.03 22.11 14.89
CA GLY A 82 66.09 21.09 14.89
C GLY A 82 66.98 21.15 13.65
N PHE A 83 66.37 21.26 12.46
CA PHE A 83 67.12 21.43 11.20
C PHE A 83 67.92 22.73 11.17
N LYS A 84 67.37 23.84 11.68
CA LYS A 84 68.07 25.11 11.76
C LYS A 84 69.29 25.04 12.68
N ALA A 85 69.16 24.39 13.85
CA ALA A 85 70.27 24.19 14.78
C ALA A 85 71.38 23.32 14.17
N SER A 86 71.00 22.20 13.52
CA SER A 86 71.93 21.33 12.80
C SER A 86 72.65 22.06 11.66
N ARG A 87 71.92 22.87 10.88
CA ARG A 87 72.49 23.71 9.81
C ARG A 87 73.48 24.72 10.37
N SER A 88 73.16 25.42 11.46
CA SER A 88 74.07 26.38 12.11
C SER A 88 75.36 25.71 12.57
N SER A 89 75.25 24.59 13.28
CA SER A 89 76.42 23.84 13.76
C SER A 89 77.28 23.33 12.59
N THR A 90 76.66 22.87 11.51
CA THR A 90 77.38 22.43 10.31
C THR A 90 78.07 23.61 9.61
N GLN A 91 77.42 24.78 9.55
CA GLN A 91 77.98 26.00 8.99
C GLN A 91 79.17 26.52 9.81
N GLU A 92 79.09 26.46 11.14
CA GLU A 92 80.20 26.82 12.05
C GLU A 92 81.41 25.90 11.83
N LYS A 93 81.19 24.58 11.72
CA LYS A 93 82.24 23.61 11.39
C LYS A 93 82.86 23.88 10.01
N LEU A 94 82.03 24.18 9.01
CA LEU A 94 82.50 24.54 7.67
C LEU A 94 83.37 25.79 7.70
N ASN A 95 82.94 26.84 8.39
CA ASN A 95 83.71 28.08 8.52
C ASN A 95 85.06 27.83 9.21
N ALA A 96 85.10 27.00 10.25
CA ALA A 96 86.33 26.63 10.95
C ALA A 96 87.28 25.80 10.08
N LEU A 97 86.76 24.82 9.32
CA LEU A 97 87.55 24.03 8.38
C LEU A 97 88.03 24.88 7.20
N ASP A 98 87.21 25.78 6.66
CA ASP A 98 87.60 26.71 5.59
C ASP A 98 88.70 27.67 6.07
N ALA A 99 88.63 28.17 7.31
CA ALA A 99 89.68 28.99 7.90
C ALA A 99 91.00 28.19 8.05
N THR A 100 90.91 26.94 8.53
CA THR A 100 92.06 26.05 8.68
C THR A 100 92.67 25.69 7.31
N LEU A 101 91.85 25.40 6.31
CA LEU A 101 92.26 25.13 4.94
C LEU A 101 93.01 26.33 4.35
N LYS A 102 92.47 27.54 4.51
CA LYS A 102 93.14 28.78 4.07
C LYS A 102 94.49 28.98 4.75
N ALA A 103 94.57 28.75 6.06
CA ALA A 103 95.82 28.84 6.81
C ALA A 103 96.85 27.81 6.32
N ARG A 104 96.46 26.55 6.12
CA ARG A 104 97.35 25.48 5.60
C ARG A 104 97.82 25.74 4.17
N ILE A 105 96.95 26.26 3.30
CA ILE A 105 97.33 26.66 1.94
C ILE A 105 98.34 27.82 1.98
N ALA A 106 98.10 28.83 2.82
CA ALA A 106 99.01 29.97 2.98
C ALA A 106 100.39 29.52 3.53
N GLU A 107 100.40 28.63 4.52
CA GLU A 107 101.62 28.02 5.06
C GLU A 107 102.36 27.22 3.99
N GLN A 108 101.65 26.37 3.23
CA GLN A 108 102.25 25.57 2.17
C GLN A 108 102.82 26.45 1.04
N ASN A 109 102.14 27.53 0.66
CA ASN A 109 102.63 28.49 -0.33
C ASN A 109 103.86 29.26 0.18
N THR A 110 103.88 29.63 1.46
CA THR A 110 105.04 30.28 2.10
C THR A 110 106.24 29.31 2.14
N SER A 111 106.00 28.03 2.43
CA SER A 111 107.05 27.01 2.42
C SER A 111 107.57 26.72 1.00
N ARG A 112 106.68 26.68 -0.01
CA ARG A 112 107.08 26.56 -1.43
C ARG A 112 107.90 27.75 -1.93
N THR A 113 107.55 28.98 -1.55
CA THR A 113 108.28 30.18 -1.98
C THR A 113 109.67 30.31 -1.35
N ARG A 114 109.90 29.72 -0.18
CA ARG A 114 111.23 29.65 0.46
C ARG A 114 112.17 28.62 -0.18
N MET A 115 111.66 27.73 -1.02
CA MET A 115 112.44 26.67 -1.64
C MET A 115 112.89 27.07 -3.04
N SER A 116 114.17 26.89 -3.33
CA SER A 116 114.78 27.31 -4.61
C SER A 116 114.42 26.41 -5.79
N PHE A 117 113.94 25.19 -5.51
CA PHE A 117 113.60 24.17 -6.52
C PHE A 117 112.11 23.82 -6.46
N LYS A 118 111.52 23.48 -7.61
CA LYS A 118 110.06 23.27 -7.75
C LYS A 118 109.59 21.85 -7.42
N ASN A 119 110.44 20.87 -7.67
CA ASN A 119 110.17 19.45 -7.46
C ASN A 119 111.42 18.79 -6.83
N VAL A 120 111.24 17.58 -6.31
CA VAL A 120 112.34 16.79 -5.73
C VAL A 120 113.31 16.33 -6.83
N GLU A 121 112.80 16.05 -8.03
CA GLU A 121 113.58 15.55 -9.16
C GLU A 121 114.63 16.56 -9.66
N ASP A 122 114.29 17.84 -9.77
CA ASP A 122 115.23 18.88 -10.19
C ASP A 122 116.26 19.19 -9.10
N LEU A 123 115.88 19.05 -7.82
CA LEU A 123 116.83 19.16 -6.70
C LEU A 123 117.83 17.99 -6.70
N ASP A 124 117.36 16.76 -6.92
CA ASP A 124 118.22 15.56 -6.99
C ASP A 124 119.17 15.63 -8.20
N ARG A 125 118.73 16.18 -9.34
CA ARG A 125 119.59 16.46 -10.52
C ARG A 125 120.70 17.47 -10.22
N GLU A 126 120.37 18.55 -9.50
CA GLU A 126 121.35 19.59 -9.18
C GLU A 126 122.38 19.10 -8.14
N ILE A 127 121.96 18.30 -7.17
CA ILE A 127 122.86 17.60 -6.25
C ILE A 127 123.85 16.73 -7.03
N ALA A 128 123.35 15.89 -7.95
CA ALA A 128 124.21 15.02 -8.77
C ALA A 128 125.18 15.81 -9.67
N ARG A 129 124.76 16.97 -10.19
CA ARG A 129 125.62 17.88 -10.97
C ARG A 129 126.76 18.43 -10.14
N LEU A 130 126.45 18.92 -8.93
CA LEU A 130 127.43 19.51 -8.00
C LEU A 130 128.40 18.46 -7.45
N GLU A 131 127.91 17.26 -7.13
CA GLU A 131 128.75 16.12 -6.72
C GLU A 131 129.73 15.72 -7.83
N LYS A 132 129.25 15.58 -9.07
CA LYS A 132 130.11 15.30 -10.23
C LYS A 132 131.16 16.40 -10.46
N GLN A 133 130.83 17.66 -10.15
CA GLN A 133 131.76 18.78 -10.28
C GLN A 133 132.87 18.72 -9.22
N VAL A 134 132.55 18.31 -7.98
CA VAL A 134 133.54 18.04 -6.92
C VAL A 134 134.43 16.85 -7.29
N ASP A 135 133.84 15.75 -7.73
CA ASP A 135 134.55 14.52 -8.11
C ASP A 135 135.53 14.73 -9.29
N SER A 136 135.30 15.76 -10.12
CA SER A 136 136.19 16.10 -11.24
C SER A 136 137.57 16.63 -10.81
N GLY A 137 137.74 17.05 -9.54
CA GLY A 137 139.02 17.47 -8.97
C GLY A 137 139.64 18.76 -9.57
N THR A 138 138.91 19.46 -10.45
CA THR A 138 139.40 20.66 -11.17
C THR A 138 139.23 21.96 -10.39
N LEU A 139 138.62 21.90 -9.20
CA LEU A 139 138.27 23.06 -8.40
C LEU A 139 139.33 23.37 -7.34
N ARG A 140 139.43 24.65 -6.99
CA ARG A 140 140.21 25.08 -5.84
C ARG A 140 139.52 24.63 -4.56
N LEU A 141 140.29 24.22 -3.54
CA LEU A 141 139.79 23.71 -2.25
C LEU A 141 138.70 24.58 -1.58
N VAL A 142 138.79 25.91 -1.74
CA VAL A 142 137.79 26.85 -1.19
C VAL A 142 136.44 26.72 -1.91
N ASP A 143 136.48 26.50 -3.21
CA ASP A 143 135.29 26.42 -4.07
C ASP A 143 134.66 25.01 -3.97
N GLU A 144 135.47 23.96 -3.82
CA GLU A 144 135.02 22.59 -3.48
C GLU A 144 134.29 22.57 -2.13
N ARG A 145 134.86 23.21 -1.09
CA ARG A 145 134.21 23.34 0.22
C ARG A 145 132.86 24.07 0.13
N LYS A 146 132.75 25.09 -0.72
CA LYS A 146 131.47 25.78 -0.97
C LYS A 146 130.46 24.84 -1.60
N ILE A 147 130.83 24.14 -2.67
CA ILE A 147 129.93 23.19 -3.36
C ILE A 147 129.48 22.06 -2.42
N LEU A 148 130.38 21.50 -1.61
CA LEU A 148 130.02 20.49 -0.60
C LEU A 148 129.05 21.04 0.45
N THR A 149 129.20 22.32 0.84
CA THR A 149 128.26 23.01 1.73
C THR A 149 126.89 23.15 1.04
N ASP A 150 126.87 23.50 -0.24
CA ASP A 150 125.66 23.63 -1.04
C ASP A 150 124.96 22.28 -1.22
N VAL A 151 125.68 21.19 -1.53
CA VAL A 151 125.13 19.82 -1.58
C VAL A 151 124.51 19.41 -0.24
N SER A 152 125.18 19.70 0.88
CA SER A 152 124.60 19.45 2.21
C SER A 152 123.31 20.24 2.44
N ASN A 153 123.27 21.51 2.00
CA ASN A 153 122.08 22.36 2.11
C ASN A 153 120.95 21.86 1.20
N LEU A 154 121.23 21.41 -0.03
CA LEU A 154 120.26 20.83 -0.94
C LEU A 154 119.69 19.51 -0.41
N ARG A 155 120.54 18.63 0.13
CA ARG A 155 120.07 17.38 0.79
C ARG A 155 119.18 17.66 2.00
N LYS A 156 119.43 18.74 2.76
CA LYS A 156 118.52 19.20 3.82
C LYS A 156 117.20 19.73 3.24
N GLN A 157 117.23 20.48 2.14
CA GLN A 157 116.03 20.94 1.44
C GLN A 157 115.18 19.79 0.89
N ARG A 158 115.80 18.68 0.45
CA ARG A 158 115.09 17.44 0.03
C ARG A 158 114.12 16.93 1.08
N LYS A 159 114.53 16.92 2.35
CA LYS A 159 113.66 16.48 3.48
C LYS A 159 112.46 17.42 3.67
N ASN A 160 112.59 18.70 3.35
CA ASN A 160 111.49 19.66 3.44
C ASN A 160 110.38 19.40 2.39
N PHE A 161 110.72 18.83 1.23
CA PHE A 161 109.72 18.44 0.22
C PHE A 161 108.78 17.32 0.70
N ALA A 162 109.29 16.34 1.47
CA ALA A 162 108.43 15.30 2.05
C ALA A 162 107.37 15.88 2.99
N GLY A 163 107.72 16.93 3.75
CA GLY A 163 106.77 17.69 4.57
C GLY A 163 105.73 18.47 3.74
N LEU A 164 106.04 18.88 2.50
CA LEU A 164 105.07 19.52 1.61
C LEU A 164 104.04 18.54 1.05
N ASP A 165 104.45 17.29 0.78
CA ASP A 165 103.54 16.23 0.35
C ASP A 165 102.59 15.83 1.47
N GLU A 166 103.09 15.73 2.71
CA GLU A 166 102.24 15.55 3.89
C GLU A 166 101.26 16.71 4.09
N ALA A 167 101.72 17.96 3.96
CA ALA A 167 100.85 19.14 3.99
C ALA A 167 99.79 19.12 2.86
N GLN A 168 100.15 18.65 1.67
CA GLN A 168 99.23 18.51 0.54
C GLN A 168 98.14 17.46 0.82
N LYS A 169 98.50 16.34 1.47
CA LYS A 169 97.53 15.32 1.91
C LYS A 169 96.53 15.90 2.92
N VAL A 170 97.01 16.67 3.91
CA VAL A 170 96.14 17.36 4.89
C VAL A 170 95.20 18.36 4.20
N ILE A 171 95.68 19.15 3.24
CA ILE A 171 94.84 20.08 2.46
C ILE A 171 93.77 19.33 1.67
N THR A 172 94.13 18.19 1.08
CA THR A 172 93.19 17.37 0.31
C THR A 172 92.12 16.76 1.21
N ASP A 173 92.49 16.28 2.40
CA ASP A 173 91.56 15.78 3.41
C ASP A 173 90.63 16.87 3.96
N LEU A 174 91.15 18.08 4.22
CA LEU A 174 90.30 19.22 4.59
C LEU A 174 89.30 19.57 3.48
N LYS A 175 89.72 19.54 2.20
CA LYS A 175 88.82 19.77 1.06
C LYS A 175 87.74 18.69 0.95
N THR A 176 88.07 17.42 1.18
CA THR A 176 87.07 16.34 1.16
C THR A 176 86.09 16.47 2.32
N GLN A 177 86.57 16.80 3.54
CA GLN A 177 85.71 17.07 4.70
C GLN A 177 84.77 18.28 4.48
N ILE A 178 85.24 19.36 3.85
CA ILE A 178 84.40 20.50 3.48
C ILE A 178 83.35 20.08 2.45
N ALA A 179 83.74 19.29 1.44
CA ALA A 179 82.81 18.83 0.41
C ALA A 179 81.72 17.90 0.98
N THR A 180 82.04 17.04 1.94
CA THR A 180 81.06 16.15 2.59
C THR A 180 80.09 16.95 3.46
N LEU A 181 80.57 17.90 4.27
CA LEU A 181 79.70 18.77 5.09
C LEU A 181 78.82 19.72 4.25
N LYS A 182 79.29 20.16 3.07
CA LYS A 182 78.47 20.95 2.15
C LYS A 182 77.28 20.14 1.61
N LYS A 183 77.46 18.85 1.34
CA LYS A 183 76.36 17.97 0.89
C LYS A 183 75.28 17.77 1.96
N THR A 184 75.63 17.83 3.24
CA THR A 184 74.65 17.68 4.33
C THR A 184 73.81 18.94 4.57
N LEU A 185 74.17 20.09 3.98
CA LEU A 185 73.39 21.34 4.12
C LEU A 185 72.13 21.36 3.25
N ASP A 186 72.11 20.62 2.14
CA ASP A 186 70.98 20.58 1.20
C ASP A 186 70.02 19.46 1.57
N ASN A 187 69.15 19.72 2.56
CA ASN A 187 68.14 18.75 3.00
C ASN A 187 66.78 18.99 2.30
N PRO A 188 66.31 18.10 1.40
CA PRO A 188 65.00 18.21 0.76
C PRO A 188 63.82 18.10 1.75
N GLU A 189 63.99 17.37 2.85
CA GLU A 189 62.96 17.23 3.89
C GLU A 189 62.68 18.56 4.59
N ALA A 190 63.70 19.40 4.77
CA ALA A 190 63.54 20.73 5.37
C ALA A 190 62.71 21.65 4.46
N LYS A 191 62.89 21.57 3.14
CA LYS A 191 62.06 22.30 2.17
C LYS A 191 60.63 21.79 2.18
N ALA A 192 60.43 20.47 2.12
CA ALA A 192 59.10 19.87 2.19
C ALA A 192 58.33 20.24 3.47
N LEU A 193 59.01 20.31 4.62
CA LEU A 193 58.42 20.78 5.87
C LEU A 193 58.06 22.27 5.84
N SER A 194 58.84 23.10 5.16
CA SER A 194 58.52 24.51 4.94
C SER A 194 57.27 24.66 4.07
N ASP A 195 57.16 23.89 2.99
CA ASP A 195 56.00 23.93 2.11
C ASP A 195 54.73 23.49 2.85
N LYS A 196 54.80 22.37 3.57
CA LYS A 196 53.70 21.89 4.45
C LYS A 196 53.31 22.91 5.52
N TYR A 197 54.28 23.60 6.12
CA TYR A 197 53.99 24.68 7.06
C TYR A 197 53.16 25.78 6.40
N THR A 198 53.54 26.23 5.21
CA THR A 198 52.81 27.29 4.49
C THR A 198 51.41 26.85 4.06
N GLU A 199 51.24 25.58 3.69
CA GLU A 199 49.94 25.00 3.32
C GLU A 199 49.00 24.92 4.54
N ILE A 200 49.47 24.34 5.65
CA ILE A 200 48.69 24.26 6.90
C ILE A 200 48.35 25.64 7.44
N GLN A 201 49.29 26.60 7.35
CA GLN A 201 49.04 27.98 7.76
C GLN A 201 47.95 28.63 6.90
N LYS A 202 47.96 28.43 5.57
CA LYS A 202 46.90 28.92 4.68
C LYS A 202 45.55 28.30 5.00
N GLU A 203 45.48 26.99 5.28
CA GLU A 203 44.24 26.33 5.71
C GLU A 203 43.71 26.92 7.02
N LEU A 204 44.58 27.12 8.02
CA LEU A 204 44.21 27.72 9.29
C LEU A 204 43.71 29.16 9.13
N ASP A 205 44.35 29.96 8.28
CA ASP A 205 43.94 31.34 8.01
C ASP A 205 42.61 31.40 7.25
N ALA A 206 42.36 30.47 6.32
CA ALA A 206 41.07 30.35 5.64
C ALA A 206 39.94 29.98 6.60
N ILE A 207 40.14 28.95 7.45
CA ILE A 207 39.17 28.56 8.48
C ILE A 207 38.88 29.74 9.41
N LYS A 208 39.91 30.48 9.81
CA LYS A 208 39.75 31.65 10.66
C LYS A 208 38.98 32.77 9.97
N ALA A 209 39.28 33.06 8.70
CA ALA A 209 38.57 34.08 7.94
C ALA A 209 37.08 33.73 7.77
N GLU A 210 36.74 32.46 7.53
CA GLU A 210 35.37 31.98 7.49
C GLU A 210 34.67 32.14 8.84
N GLN A 211 35.31 31.75 9.94
CA GLN A 211 34.78 31.92 11.30
C GLN A 211 34.56 33.40 11.64
N ASP A 212 35.52 34.27 11.36
CA ASP A 212 35.43 35.70 11.66
C ASP A 212 34.32 36.37 10.82
N SER A 213 34.19 36.01 9.54
CA SER A 213 33.10 36.48 8.68
C SER A 213 31.74 36.02 9.18
N ALA A 214 31.62 34.73 9.54
CA ALA A 214 30.38 34.16 10.04
C ALA A 214 30.02 34.73 11.43
N PHE A 215 31.01 35.00 12.28
CA PHE A 215 30.82 35.63 13.59
C PHE A 215 30.35 37.09 13.48
N LYS A 216 30.95 37.88 12.58
CA LYS A 216 30.49 39.26 12.31
C LYS A 216 29.04 39.30 11.81
N ASN A 217 28.65 38.30 11.00
CA ASN A 217 27.30 38.17 10.46
C ASN A 217 26.37 37.33 11.36
N LEU A 218 26.80 36.92 12.56
CA LEU A 218 26.07 35.96 13.39
C LEU A 218 24.67 36.45 13.78
N ASN A 219 24.53 37.74 14.12
CA ASN A 219 23.21 38.30 14.44
C ASN A 219 22.30 38.29 13.21
N ALA A 220 22.80 38.70 12.05
CA ALA A 220 22.04 38.64 10.79
C ALA A 220 21.64 37.20 10.41
N LEU A 221 22.55 36.23 10.59
CA LEU A 221 22.26 34.80 10.36
C LEU A 221 21.21 34.26 11.35
N ARG A 222 21.22 34.70 12.61
CA ARG A 222 20.20 34.33 13.60
C ARG A 222 18.83 34.91 13.25
N ASP A 223 18.79 36.16 12.77
CA ASP A 223 17.56 36.79 12.28
C ASP A 223 17.04 36.08 11.04
N GLU A 224 17.91 35.76 10.08
CA GLU A 224 17.58 34.98 8.89
C GLU A 224 17.06 33.58 9.25
N ARG A 225 17.70 32.88 10.19
CA ARG A 225 17.22 31.59 10.72
C ARG A 225 15.81 31.73 11.27
N THR A 226 15.54 32.78 12.04
CA THR A 226 14.23 32.99 12.68
C THR A 226 13.16 33.28 11.62
N LYS A 227 13.49 34.08 10.61
CA LYS A 227 12.62 34.35 9.45
C LYS A 227 12.33 33.07 8.65
N LEU A 228 13.37 32.33 8.25
CA LEU A 228 13.23 31.08 7.50
C LEU A 228 12.46 30.02 8.29
N HIS A 229 12.64 29.95 9.61
CA HIS A 229 11.87 29.05 10.46
C HIS A 229 10.39 29.44 10.49
N GLY A 230 10.09 30.74 10.56
CA GLY A 230 8.72 31.24 10.44
C GLY A 230 8.10 30.92 9.07
N GLU A 231 8.86 31.08 7.98
CA GLU A 231 8.43 30.72 6.63
C GLU A 231 8.20 29.20 6.48
N GLN A 232 9.12 28.39 7.01
CA GLN A 232 9.01 26.93 7.02
C GLN A 232 7.72 26.52 7.72
N GLN A 233 7.45 27.08 8.91
CA GLN A 233 6.24 26.76 9.66
C GLN A 233 4.98 27.14 8.87
N LYS A 234 4.95 28.31 8.21
CA LYS A 234 3.83 28.72 7.35
C LYS A 234 3.62 27.79 6.16
N LYS A 235 4.69 27.34 5.50
CA LYS A 235 4.61 26.39 4.40
C LYS A 235 4.17 25.01 4.87
N TRP A 236 4.64 24.58 6.04
CA TRP A 236 4.23 23.32 6.64
C TRP A 236 2.75 23.33 7.07
N THR A 237 2.27 24.43 7.67
CA THR A 237 0.85 24.59 7.98
C THR A 237 0.00 24.60 6.71
N ALA A 238 0.46 25.25 5.62
CA ALA A 238 -0.24 25.22 4.34
C ALA A 238 -0.32 23.80 3.74
N ILE A 239 0.77 23.00 3.79
CA ILE A 239 0.75 21.60 3.36
C ILE A 239 -0.28 20.80 4.18
N ARG A 240 -0.32 21.02 5.49
CA ARG A 240 -1.27 20.36 6.38
C ARG A 240 -2.71 20.77 6.05
N GLU A 241 -2.97 22.06 5.85
CA GLU A 241 -4.29 22.58 5.48
C GLU A 241 -4.76 22.03 4.13
N ILE A 242 -3.89 21.94 3.11
CA ILE A 242 -4.22 21.34 1.82
C ILE A 242 -4.65 19.87 2.00
N LYS A 243 -3.89 19.10 2.80
CA LYS A 243 -4.21 17.70 3.12
C LYS A 243 -5.54 17.62 3.90
N ASP A 244 -5.69 18.40 4.95
CA ASP A 244 -6.87 18.39 5.81
C ASP A 244 -8.14 18.79 5.04
N ASN A 245 -8.08 19.83 4.20
CA ASN A 245 -9.21 20.27 3.39
C ASN A 245 -9.62 19.21 2.36
N TYR A 246 -8.65 18.59 1.68
CA TYR A 246 -8.92 17.52 0.73
C TYR A 246 -9.57 16.30 1.40
N TYR A 247 -9.02 15.82 2.53
CA TYR A 247 -9.57 14.66 3.23
C TYR A 247 -10.90 14.95 3.92
N LYS A 248 -11.12 16.17 4.45
CA LYS A 248 -12.42 16.61 4.96
C LYS A 248 -13.46 16.62 3.85
N GLY A 249 -13.14 17.18 2.68
CA GLY A 249 -14.03 17.18 1.51
C GLY A 249 -14.34 15.76 1.03
N ARG A 250 -13.34 14.87 1.02
CA ARG A 250 -13.51 13.47 0.62
C ARG A 250 -14.37 12.69 1.60
N LYS A 251 -14.19 12.93 2.89
CA LYS A 251 -15.01 12.33 3.96
C LYS A 251 -16.47 12.80 3.85
N ALA A 252 -16.72 14.10 3.70
CA ALA A 252 -18.06 14.65 3.53
C ALA A 252 -18.76 14.11 2.27
N TYR A 253 -18.03 13.98 1.16
CA TYR A 253 -18.56 13.36 -0.07
C TYR A 253 -18.95 11.89 0.14
N LYS A 254 -18.08 11.12 0.80
CA LYS A 254 -18.34 9.71 1.10
C LYS A 254 -19.53 9.53 2.04
N GLU A 255 -19.63 10.33 3.09
CA GLU A 255 -20.76 10.31 4.02
C GLU A 255 -22.09 10.59 3.31
N TYR A 256 -22.09 11.57 2.39
CA TYR A 256 -23.26 11.84 1.55
C TYR A 256 -23.62 10.67 0.63
N GLU A 257 -22.64 10.04 -0.02
CA GLU A 257 -22.87 8.85 -0.86
C GLU A 257 -23.42 7.68 -0.04
N ASP A 258 -22.84 7.41 1.14
CA ASP A 258 -23.26 6.35 2.04
C ASP A 258 -24.69 6.59 2.55
N GLU A 259 -25.04 7.83 2.92
CA GLU A 259 -26.41 8.23 3.28
C GLU A 259 -27.40 8.02 2.12
N ALA A 260 -27.04 8.47 0.91
CA ALA A 260 -27.87 8.27 -0.28
C ALA A 260 -28.07 6.79 -0.61
N TRP A 261 -27.03 5.96 -0.43
CA TRP A 261 -27.08 4.52 -0.63
C TRP A 261 -27.96 3.83 0.41
N LYS A 262 -27.86 4.25 1.69
CA LYS A 262 -28.72 3.74 2.78
C LYS A 262 -30.19 4.04 2.49
N ILE A 263 -30.53 5.28 2.15
CA ILE A 263 -31.91 5.67 1.81
C ILE A 263 -32.44 4.86 0.64
N ARG A 264 -31.63 4.68 -0.42
CA ARG A 264 -32.02 3.85 -1.57
C ARG A 264 -32.25 2.39 -1.17
N ARG A 265 -31.36 1.82 -0.35
CA ARG A 265 -31.46 0.44 0.12
C ARG A 265 -32.68 0.24 1.01
N GLU A 266 -32.94 1.16 1.93
CA GLU A 266 -34.13 1.14 2.79
C GLU A 266 -35.40 1.26 1.97
N LYS A 267 -35.45 2.15 0.97
CA LYS A 267 -36.59 2.26 0.05
C LYS A 267 -36.81 0.97 -0.75
N GLN A 268 -35.75 0.37 -1.29
CA GLN A 268 -35.84 -0.90 -2.02
C GLN A 268 -36.27 -2.04 -1.11
N LYS A 269 -35.74 -2.10 0.12
CA LYS A 269 -36.14 -3.11 1.10
C LYS A 269 -37.61 -2.94 1.47
N ALA A 270 -38.05 -1.73 1.82
CA ALA A 270 -39.46 -1.46 2.13
C ALA A 270 -40.40 -1.80 0.97
N GLN A 271 -40.01 -1.51 -0.28
CA GLN A 271 -40.78 -1.89 -1.46
C GLN A 271 -40.85 -3.41 -1.66
N ARG A 272 -39.75 -4.14 -1.45
CA ARG A 272 -39.72 -5.61 -1.50
C ARG A 272 -40.57 -6.21 -0.38
N ASP A 273 -40.40 -5.74 0.85
CA ASP A 273 -41.14 -6.21 2.02
C ASP A 273 -42.65 -5.96 1.84
N ALA A 274 -43.05 -4.81 1.28
CA ALA A 274 -44.44 -4.52 0.95
C ALA A 274 -44.98 -5.43 -0.17
N PHE A 275 -44.22 -5.63 -1.24
CA PHE A 275 -44.60 -6.52 -2.34
C PHE A 275 -44.74 -7.98 -1.89
N GLU A 276 -43.80 -8.47 -1.08
CA GLU A 276 -43.87 -9.81 -0.51
C GLU A 276 -45.07 -9.95 0.42
N ARG A 277 -45.35 -8.95 1.27
CA ARG A 277 -46.54 -8.93 2.12
C ARG A 277 -47.83 -8.97 1.30
N GLU A 278 -47.93 -8.18 0.22
CA GLU A 278 -49.09 -8.21 -0.67
C GLU A 278 -49.22 -9.56 -1.40
N LYS A 279 -48.11 -10.15 -1.86
CA LYS A 279 -48.11 -11.46 -2.49
C LYS A 279 -48.57 -12.55 -1.51
N ARG A 280 -48.10 -12.49 -0.27
CA ARG A 280 -48.51 -13.41 0.82
C ARG A 280 -49.99 -13.29 1.11
N LYS A 281 -50.50 -12.06 1.31
CA LYS A 281 -51.94 -11.81 1.48
C LYS A 281 -52.76 -12.41 0.34
N LYS A 282 -52.37 -12.16 -0.91
CA LYS A 282 -53.06 -12.75 -2.08
C LYS A 282 -53.03 -14.28 -2.11
N VAL A 283 -51.98 -14.92 -1.59
CA VAL A 283 -51.91 -16.39 -1.51
C VAL A 283 -52.79 -16.90 -0.37
N ALA A 284 -52.79 -16.24 0.79
CA ALA A 284 -53.67 -16.55 1.91
C ALA A 284 -55.15 -16.37 1.52
N ASP A 285 -55.49 -15.23 0.90
CA ASP A 285 -56.82 -14.91 0.40
C ASP A 285 -57.29 -15.97 -0.61
N LYS A 286 -56.43 -16.40 -1.55
CA LYS A 286 -56.75 -17.48 -2.49
C LYS A 286 -57.00 -18.82 -1.81
N LYS A 287 -56.20 -19.19 -0.81
CA LYS A 287 -56.40 -20.43 -0.05
C LYS A 287 -57.70 -20.40 0.74
N LEU A 288 -58.05 -19.25 1.31
CA LEU A 288 -59.33 -19.05 1.99
C LEU A 288 -60.49 -19.10 0.98
N GLU A 289 -60.39 -18.42 -0.16
CA GLU A 289 -61.39 -18.48 -1.24
C GLU A 289 -61.59 -19.92 -1.75
N GLU A 290 -60.51 -20.67 -1.99
CA GLU A 290 -60.56 -22.07 -2.39
C GLU A 290 -61.21 -22.96 -1.32
N ALA A 291 -60.89 -22.75 -0.05
CA ALA A 291 -61.49 -23.48 1.06
C ALA A 291 -62.95 -23.07 1.34
N SER A 292 -63.33 -21.84 1.01
CA SER A 292 -64.70 -21.33 1.12
C SER A 292 -65.63 -21.84 0.02
N ARG A 293 -65.08 -22.47 -1.02
CA ARG A 293 -65.88 -23.21 -2.00
C ARG A 293 -66.62 -24.31 -1.27
N LEU A 294 -67.93 -24.38 -1.50
CA LEU A 294 -68.80 -25.40 -0.92
C LEU A 294 -68.21 -26.80 -1.19
N ALA A 295 -68.01 -27.56 -0.12
CA ALA A 295 -67.47 -28.92 -0.20
C ALA A 295 -68.37 -29.81 -1.06
N TYR A 296 -67.78 -30.77 -1.76
CA TYR A 296 -68.47 -31.69 -2.67
C TYR A 296 -69.14 -31.04 -3.89
N THR A 297 -68.86 -29.77 -4.22
CA THR A 297 -69.47 -29.10 -5.37
C THR A 297 -69.12 -29.77 -6.70
N ASP A 298 -67.86 -30.11 -6.92
CA ASP A 298 -67.42 -30.78 -8.14
C ASP A 298 -68.02 -32.19 -8.25
N GLU A 299 -68.13 -32.93 -7.14
CA GLU A 299 -68.73 -34.26 -7.08
C GLU A 299 -70.26 -34.21 -7.25
N ILE A 300 -70.92 -33.18 -6.71
CA ILE A 300 -72.35 -32.94 -6.90
C ILE A 300 -72.63 -32.56 -8.36
N LEU A 301 -71.84 -31.68 -8.97
CA LEU A 301 -71.97 -31.29 -10.38
C LEU A 301 -71.69 -32.47 -11.32
N THR A 302 -70.68 -33.28 -11.00
CA THR A 302 -70.36 -34.51 -11.75
C THR A 302 -71.49 -35.53 -11.60
N GLY A 303 -72.00 -35.74 -10.38
CA GLY A 303 -73.15 -36.61 -10.12
C GLY A 303 -74.43 -36.13 -10.84
N GLN A 304 -74.68 -34.82 -10.88
CA GLN A 304 -75.76 -34.23 -11.69
C GLN A 304 -75.55 -34.47 -13.17
N GLY A 305 -74.33 -34.27 -13.68
CA GLY A 305 -73.97 -34.52 -15.06
C GLY A 305 -74.20 -35.98 -15.46
N LEU A 306 -73.84 -36.92 -14.58
CA LEU A 306 -74.08 -38.36 -14.76
C LEU A 306 -75.58 -38.68 -14.74
N ILE A 307 -76.35 -38.16 -13.77
CA ILE A 307 -77.81 -38.37 -13.75
C ILE A 307 -78.46 -37.75 -15.00
N ARG A 308 -78.06 -36.55 -15.43
CA ARG A 308 -78.55 -35.92 -16.67
C ARG A 308 -78.17 -36.74 -17.92
N HIS A 309 -77.01 -37.41 -17.92
CA HIS A 309 -76.56 -38.27 -19.02
C HIS A 309 -77.41 -39.55 -19.15
N PHE A 310 -77.81 -40.17 -18.03
CA PHE A 310 -78.62 -41.40 -18.04
C PHE A 310 -80.14 -41.17 -18.00
N ASN A 311 -80.58 -40.08 -17.39
CA ASN A 311 -81.97 -39.65 -17.31
C ASN A 311 -82.06 -38.12 -17.44
N PRO A 312 -82.16 -37.60 -18.67
CA PRO A 312 -82.28 -36.17 -18.93
C PRO A 312 -83.53 -35.50 -18.34
N ALA A 313 -84.55 -36.29 -17.99
CA ALA A 313 -85.83 -35.80 -17.44
C ALA A 313 -85.93 -35.97 -15.90
N TYR A 314 -84.83 -36.31 -15.23
CA TYR A 314 -84.81 -36.46 -13.79
C TYR A 314 -85.08 -35.12 -13.07
N ASP A 315 -85.97 -35.13 -12.07
CA ASP A 315 -86.30 -33.95 -11.29
C ASP A 315 -85.29 -33.72 -10.15
N PHE A 316 -84.35 -32.80 -10.39
CA PHE A 316 -83.34 -32.41 -9.42
C PHE A 316 -83.87 -31.54 -8.27
N ALA A 317 -85.10 -30.99 -8.37
CA ALA A 317 -85.72 -30.23 -7.29
C ALA A 317 -85.94 -31.11 -6.04
N SER A 318 -86.24 -32.39 -6.25
CA SER A 318 -86.41 -33.39 -5.19
C SER A 318 -85.14 -33.65 -4.37
N LEU A 319 -83.96 -33.39 -4.94
CA LEU A 319 -82.67 -33.50 -4.27
C LEU A 319 -82.23 -32.18 -3.61
N GLY A 320 -83.07 -31.15 -3.69
CA GLY A 320 -82.78 -29.79 -3.21
C GLY A 320 -81.76 -29.06 -4.08
N LEU A 321 -81.44 -29.57 -5.28
CA LEU A 321 -80.61 -28.92 -6.30
C LEU A 321 -81.54 -28.06 -7.15
N ASP A 322 -82.07 -27.00 -6.56
CA ASP A 322 -82.77 -25.99 -7.33
C ASP A 322 -81.77 -25.30 -8.26
N ASP A 323 -82.02 -25.36 -9.57
CA ASP A 323 -81.45 -24.40 -10.54
C ASP A 323 -82.08 -23.02 -10.25
N LYS A 324 -81.80 -22.46 -9.07
CA LYS A 324 -81.90 -21.01 -8.90
C LYS A 324 -80.87 -20.45 -9.85
N LYS A 325 -81.35 -19.96 -10.98
CA LYS A 325 -80.57 -19.07 -11.85
C LYS A 325 -80.00 -18.00 -10.94
N ASP A 326 -78.72 -18.17 -10.58
CA ASP A 326 -77.96 -17.09 -10.00
C ASP A 326 -78.13 -15.89 -10.94
N GLU A 327 -78.51 -14.76 -10.38
CA GLU A 327 -78.58 -13.46 -11.05
C GLU A 327 -77.18 -12.96 -11.51
N GLY A 328 -76.21 -13.86 -11.65
CA GLY A 328 -74.86 -13.63 -12.17
C GLY A 328 -74.72 -13.78 -13.70
N SER A 329 -75.80 -14.10 -14.41
CA SER A 329 -75.81 -14.11 -15.89
C SER A 329 -75.82 -12.70 -16.54
N ASN A 330 -75.66 -11.64 -15.74
CA ASN A 330 -75.49 -10.26 -16.20
C ASN A 330 -74.03 -9.85 -16.48
N PHE A 331 -73.06 -10.79 -16.39
CA PHE A 331 -71.64 -10.53 -16.70
C PHE A 331 -71.17 -11.11 -18.04
N LEU A 332 -72.10 -11.45 -18.95
CA LEU A 332 -71.76 -11.59 -20.36
C LEU A 332 -71.23 -10.24 -20.86
N ALA A 333 -69.92 -10.19 -21.08
CA ALA A 333 -69.18 -9.03 -21.55
C ALA A 333 -69.85 -8.46 -22.80
N GLY A 334 -70.52 -7.32 -22.64
CA GLY A 334 -70.94 -6.49 -23.74
C GLY A 334 -69.72 -6.16 -24.59
N VAL A 335 -69.73 -6.68 -25.81
CA VAL A 335 -68.81 -6.31 -26.89
C VAL A 335 -68.84 -4.79 -27.02
N GLY A 336 -67.70 -4.14 -26.74
CA GLY A 336 -67.46 -2.72 -27.04
C GLY A 336 -67.72 -1.75 -25.89
N ARG A 337 -66.83 -1.70 -24.90
CA ARG A 337 -66.57 -0.43 -24.20
C ARG A 337 -65.63 0.40 -25.07
N THR A 338 -66.17 1.41 -25.75
CA THR A 338 -65.39 2.48 -26.36
C THR A 338 -64.73 3.31 -25.26
N VAL A 339 -63.40 3.39 -25.28
CA VAL A 339 -62.66 4.32 -24.41
C VAL A 339 -62.91 5.73 -24.94
N ASP A 340 -63.54 6.57 -24.12
CA ASP A 340 -63.71 8.00 -24.39
C ASP A 340 -62.37 8.71 -24.09
N ASP A 341 -61.63 9.08 -25.15
CA ASP A 341 -60.28 9.65 -25.08
C ASP A 341 -60.27 11.18 -24.87
N SER A 342 -61.40 11.75 -24.47
CA SER A 342 -61.61 13.20 -24.43
C SER A 342 -60.87 13.96 -23.31
N ASN A 343 -60.18 13.28 -22.39
CA ASN A 343 -59.58 13.93 -21.21
C ASN A 343 -58.10 13.60 -20.90
N ILE A 344 -57.35 12.95 -21.80
CA ILE A 344 -55.91 12.69 -21.60
C ILE A 344 -55.07 13.61 -22.49
N LYS A 345 -54.75 14.80 -21.98
CA LYS A 345 -53.83 15.74 -22.63
C LYS A 345 -52.39 15.38 -22.21
N GLY A 346 -51.68 14.62 -23.04
CA GLY A 346 -50.21 14.49 -22.94
C GLY A 346 -49.57 13.13 -23.20
N MET A 347 -50.31 12.05 -23.47
CA MET A 347 -49.71 10.75 -23.80
C MET A 347 -50.62 9.96 -24.74
N LYS A 348 -50.23 9.81 -26.00
CA LYS A 348 -50.97 9.05 -27.02
C LYS A 348 -50.89 7.55 -26.71
N VAL A 349 -52.02 6.92 -26.38
CA VAL A 349 -52.11 5.45 -26.27
C VAL A 349 -52.28 4.90 -27.69
N LEU A 350 -51.21 4.34 -28.27
CA LEU A 350 -51.31 3.64 -29.56
C LEU A 350 -52.05 2.31 -29.37
N LYS A 351 -52.98 2.03 -30.29
CA LYS A 351 -53.65 0.74 -30.45
C LYS A 351 -52.62 -0.36 -30.76
N LYS A 352 -52.95 -1.59 -30.33
CA LYS A 352 -52.06 -2.76 -30.35
C LYS A 352 -51.68 -3.23 -31.76
N ASP A 353 -52.37 -2.78 -32.80
CA ASP A 353 -52.08 -3.22 -34.18
C ASP A 353 -50.90 -2.48 -34.83
N ASP A 354 -50.47 -1.33 -34.31
CA ASP A 354 -49.40 -0.49 -34.92
C ASP A 354 -48.01 -0.72 -34.31
N ARG A 355 -47.80 -1.79 -33.52
CA ARG A 355 -46.59 -1.97 -32.69
C ARG A 355 -45.76 -3.22 -32.98
N GLU A 356 -46.13 -4.03 -33.97
CA GLU A 356 -45.50 -5.34 -34.19
C GLU A 356 -44.48 -5.43 -35.34
N GLU A 357 -44.19 -4.36 -36.09
CA GLU A 357 -43.37 -4.51 -37.31
C GLU A 357 -41.89 -4.06 -37.24
N ASP A 358 -41.34 -3.53 -36.14
CA ASP A 358 -40.00 -2.91 -36.21
C ASP A 358 -39.02 -3.16 -35.04
N TYR A 359 -39.21 -4.21 -34.24
CA TYR A 359 -38.29 -4.49 -33.11
C TYR A 359 -37.84 -5.95 -32.96
N PHE A 360 -37.70 -6.70 -34.07
CA PHE A 360 -36.91 -7.93 -34.05
C PHE A 360 -36.48 -8.43 -35.45
N SER A 361 -35.55 -7.74 -36.11
CA SER A 361 -34.84 -8.27 -37.28
C SER A 361 -33.41 -8.66 -36.92
N GLY A 362 -33.26 -9.83 -36.29
CA GLY A 362 -31.98 -10.47 -35.98
C GLY A 362 -31.84 -11.82 -36.71
N THR A 363 -31.13 -11.80 -37.83
CA THR A 363 -30.38 -12.89 -38.50
C THR A 363 -30.53 -14.34 -38.02
N GLY A 364 -30.93 -15.27 -38.92
CA GLY A 364 -30.64 -16.70 -38.72
C GLY A 364 -31.39 -17.75 -39.56
N GLY A 365 -30.95 -17.96 -40.80
CA GLY A 365 -30.85 -19.26 -41.51
C GLY A 365 -31.84 -20.43 -41.31
N LYS A 366 -32.56 -20.74 -42.40
CA LYS A 366 -32.56 -22.02 -43.17
C LYS A 366 -33.14 -23.33 -42.56
N LYS A 367 -34.16 -23.81 -43.29
CA LYS A 367 -34.34 -25.18 -43.89
C LYS A 367 -35.14 -26.27 -43.14
N GLY A 368 -36.35 -26.52 -43.68
CA GLY A 368 -36.89 -27.85 -44.00
C GLY A 368 -38.10 -28.29 -43.16
N LYS A 369 -39.08 -29.08 -43.63
CA LYS A 369 -39.57 -29.52 -44.94
C LYS A 369 -40.81 -30.40 -44.65
N LYS A 370 -41.93 -30.20 -45.39
CA LYS A 370 -43.11 -31.08 -45.61
C LYS A 370 -43.94 -31.43 -44.35
N GLY A 371 -45.25 -31.17 -44.32
CA GLY A 371 -46.32 -31.75 -45.17
C GLY A 371 -47.05 -32.82 -44.32
N LYS A 372 -48.37 -33.04 -44.31
CA LYS A 372 -49.43 -32.87 -45.31
C LYS A 372 -50.79 -33.05 -44.60
N LYS A 373 -51.81 -32.42 -45.18
CA LYS A 373 -53.28 -32.55 -45.01
C LYS A 373 -53.80 -33.95 -44.60
N GLY A 374 -54.90 -33.92 -43.85
CA GLY A 374 -55.91 -34.98 -43.82
C GLY A 374 -57.24 -34.47 -43.30
N ALA A 375 -58.13 -34.06 -44.20
CA ALA A 375 -59.53 -33.78 -43.95
C ALA A 375 -60.36 -34.97 -44.46
N ASN A 376 -61.38 -35.37 -43.71
CA ASN A 376 -62.68 -35.96 -44.09
C ASN A 376 -63.26 -36.57 -42.80
N GLY A 377 -64.52 -36.37 -42.44
CA GLY A 377 -65.69 -36.26 -43.30
C GLY A 377 -66.60 -37.44 -42.95
N SER A 378 -67.62 -37.15 -42.15
CA SER A 378 -68.99 -37.69 -42.18
C SER A 378 -69.21 -39.21 -42.33
N ALA A 379 -69.93 -39.82 -41.38
CA ALA A 379 -71.23 -40.50 -41.60
C ALA A 379 -71.63 -41.38 -40.41
N ALA A 380 -72.90 -41.26 -40.00
CA ALA A 380 -73.69 -42.33 -39.37
C ALA A 380 -74.58 -42.99 -40.46
N PRO A 381 -75.41 -44.03 -40.23
CA PRO A 381 -75.65 -44.86 -39.03
C PRO A 381 -75.82 -46.39 -39.30
N ALA A 382 -76.20 -47.13 -38.22
CA ALA A 382 -77.03 -48.36 -38.17
C ALA A 382 -76.33 -49.74 -37.97
N PRO A 383 -77.02 -50.80 -37.45
CA PRO A 383 -77.30 -51.03 -36.02
C PRO A 383 -77.00 -52.49 -35.54
N ALA A 384 -77.26 -52.73 -34.24
CA ALA A 384 -77.46 -54.02 -33.53
C ALA A 384 -76.21 -54.79 -33.04
N GLU A 385 -75.91 -54.66 -31.74
CA GLU A 385 -76.19 -55.67 -30.69
C GLU A 385 -75.69 -55.10 -29.34
N THR A 386 -76.46 -55.35 -28.28
CA THR A 386 -76.42 -54.67 -26.98
C THR A 386 -75.11 -54.86 -26.22
N LYS A 387 -74.15 -53.95 -26.43
CA LYS A 387 -73.05 -53.67 -25.49
C LYS A 387 -73.19 -52.23 -25.02
N PHE A 388 -73.34 -52.07 -23.71
CA PHE A 388 -73.49 -50.76 -23.08
C PHE A 388 -72.17 -50.00 -23.18
N ASN A 389 -72.06 -49.08 -24.15
CA ASN A 389 -70.82 -48.38 -24.46
C ASN A 389 -70.79 -47.02 -23.76
N LEU A 390 -70.20 -46.98 -22.57
CA LEU A 390 -69.96 -45.73 -21.85
C LEU A 390 -68.70 -45.04 -22.39
N ASN A 391 -68.77 -43.72 -22.54
CA ASN A 391 -67.59 -42.92 -22.86
C ASN A 391 -66.59 -42.98 -21.69
N VAL A 392 -65.28 -43.09 -21.97
CA VAL A 392 -64.21 -43.20 -20.96
C VAL A 392 -64.30 -42.07 -19.93
N GLY A 393 -64.65 -40.85 -20.34
CA GLY A 393 -64.87 -39.73 -19.42
C GLY A 393 -66.04 -39.94 -18.43
N VAL A 394 -67.12 -40.60 -18.86
CA VAL A 394 -68.26 -40.93 -18.00
C VAL A 394 -67.88 -42.00 -16.97
N ILE A 395 -67.01 -42.95 -17.37
CA ILE A 395 -66.46 -43.97 -16.47
C ILE A 395 -65.51 -43.33 -15.43
N GLU A 396 -64.68 -42.38 -15.84
CA GLU A 396 -63.83 -41.60 -14.92
C GLU A 396 -64.68 -40.78 -13.93
N ASP A 397 -65.79 -40.20 -14.38
CA ASP A 397 -66.70 -39.45 -13.53
C ASP A 397 -67.44 -40.35 -12.51
N PHE A 398 -67.81 -41.57 -12.90
CA PHE A 398 -68.30 -42.60 -11.96
C PHE A 398 -67.23 -43.00 -10.93
N ALA A 399 -65.97 -43.12 -11.36
CA ALA A 399 -64.86 -43.41 -10.46
C ALA A 399 -64.60 -42.27 -9.46
N LYS A 400 -64.73 -41.00 -9.88
CA LYS A 400 -64.64 -39.82 -8.98
C LYS A 400 -65.75 -39.83 -7.93
N VAL A 401 -66.96 -40.21 -8.33
CA VAL A 401 -68.15 -40.32 -7.47
C VAL A 401 -68.14 -41.62 -6.64
N LYS A 402 -67.21 -42.54 -6.92
CA LYS A 402 -67.05 -43.87 -6.29
C LYS A 402 -68.30 -44.74 -6.38
N ILE A 403 -68.96 -44.71 -7.53
CA ILE A 403 -70.10 -45.58 -7.86
C ILE A 403 -69.73 -46.41 -9.08
N ASP A 404 -69.96 -47.72 -9.01
CA ASP A 404 -69.64 -48.60 -10.14
C ASP A 404 -70.50 -48.25 -11.37
N PRO A 405 -69.90 -48.15 -12.56
CA PRO A 405 -70.63 -47.86 -13.78
C PRO A 405 -71.65 -48.98 -14.08
N PRO A 406 -72.84 -48.64 -14.60
CA PRO A 406 -73.82 -49.67 -14.97
C PRO A 406 -73.23 -50.57 -16.06
N MET A 407 -73.23 -51.88 -15.83
CA MET A 407 -72.73 -52.86 -16.81
C MET A 407 -73.81 -53.24 -17.83
N SER A 408 -75.08 -52.95 -17.54
CA SER A 408 -76.22 -53.17 -18.42
C SER A 408 -77.27 -52.06 -18.30
N GLN A 409 -78.11 -51.89 -19.33
CA GLN A 409 -79.21 -50.89 -19.34
C GLN A 409 -80.21 -51.11 -18.19
N ALA A 410 -80.35 -52.34 -17.70
CA ALA A 410 -81.23 -52.68 -16.59
C ALA A 410 -80.73 -52.16 -15.23
N ASP A 411 -79.41 -51.91 -15.11
CA ASP A 411 -78.79 -51.44 -13.86
C ASP A 411 -78.81 -49.90 -13.74
N VAL A 412 -79.17 -49.20 -14.83
CA VAL A 412 -79.19 -47.73 -14.90
C VAL A 412 -80.12 -47.11 -13.85
N PRO A 413 -81.37 -47.56 -13.63
CA PRO A 413 -82.24 -47.01 -12.59
C PRO A 413 -81.65 -47.18 -11.18
N ALA A 414 -81.07 -48.35 -10.88
CA ALA A 414 -80.44 -48.62 -9.58
C ALA A 414 -79.19 -47.75 -9.35
N VAL A 415 -78.42 -47.45 -10.41
CA VAL A 415 -77.29 -46.53 -10.35
C VAL A 415 -77.75 -45.08 -10.17
N ILE A 416 -78.84 -44.66 -10.81
CA ILE A 416 -79.43 -43.31 -10.61
C ILE A 416 -79.89 -43.13 -9.17
N GLU A 417 -80.54 -44.13 -8.55
CA GLU A 417 -80.94 -44.05 -7.14
C GLU A 417 -79.71 -43.98 -6.21
N LYS A 418 -78.66 -44.75 -6.48
CA LYS A 418 -77.39 -44.66 -5.75
C LYS A 418 -76.73 -43.29 -5.90
N LEU A 419 -76.72 -42.72 -7.11
CA LEU A 419 -76.20 -41.38 -7.39
C LEU A 419 -77.02 -40.31 -6.65
N ALA A 420 -78.35 -40.40 -6.69
CA ALA A 420 -79.26 -39.49 -6.00
C ALA A 420 -79.10 -39.55 -4.47
N ALA A 421 -78.98 -40.76 -3.91
CA ALA A 421 -78.69 -40.96 -2.49
C ALA A 421 -77.33 -40.34 -2.10
N LYS A 422 -76.30 -40.52 -2.94
CA LYS A 422 -74.96 -39.96 -2.69
C LYS A 422 -74.92 -38.44 -2.79
N ILE A 423 -75.61 -37.84 -3.76
CA ILE A 423 -75.80 -36.39 -3.89
C ILE A 423 -76.49 -35.82 -2.65
N THR A 424 -77.52 -36.51 -2.14
CA THR A 424 -78.24 -36.10 -0.92
C THR A 424 -77.36 -36.19 0.32
N GLU A 425 -76.54 -37.24 0.43
CA GLU A 425 -75.56 -37.39 1.51
C GLU A 425 -74.50 -36.30 1.46
N TRP A 426 -73.94 -36.00 0.27
CA TRP A 426 -72.99 -34.93 0.08
C TRP A 426 -73.57 -33.56 0.40
N LYS A 427 -74.82 -33.29 0.03
CA LYS A 427 -75.51 -32.04 0.40
C LYS A 427 -75.72 -31.87 1.88
N LYS A 428 -76.11 -32.94 2.60
CA LYS A 428 -76.26 -32.90 4.06
C LYS A 428 -74.92 -32.64 4.75
N ASN A 429 -73.84 -33.23 4.22
CA ASN A 429 -72.50 -33.10 4.79
C ASN A 429 -71.73 -31.86 4.27
N GLN A 430 -72.26 -31.17 3.25
CA GLN A 430 -71.62 -30.06 2.56
C GLN A 430 -71.31 -28.91 3.51
N ALA A 431 -72.26 -28.48 4.35
CA ALA A 431 -72.04 -27.38 5.30
C ALA A 431 -70.95 -27.73 6.32
N SER A 432 -71.05 -28.89 6.97
CA SER A 432 -70.08 -29.34 7.98
C SER A 432 -68.67 -29.52 7.41
N LYS A 433 -68.54 -30.06 6.19
CA LYS A 433 -67.24 -30.24 5.54
C LYS A 433 -66.66 -28.94 4.98
N THR A 434 -67.50 -28.00 4.57
CA THR A 434 -67.04 -26.65 4.19
C THR A 434 -66.49 -25.92 5.41
N GLU A 435 -67.17 -25.98 6.56
CA GLU A 435 -66.66 -25.40 7.80
C GLU A 435 -65.36 -26.06 8.27
N GLU A 436 -65.23 -27.39 8.15
CA GLU A 436 -63.99 -28.11 8.47
C GLU A 436 -62.84 -27.71 7.53
N ASN A 437 -63.11 -27.55 6.23
CA ASN A 437 -62.12 -27.12 5.25
C ASN A 437 -61.69 -25.66 5.46
N ILE A 438 -62.63 -24.76 5.77
CA ILE A 438 -62.34 -23.37 6.13
C ILE A 438 -61.48 -23.32 7.39
N LYS A 439 -61.81 -24.09 8.43
CA LYS A 439 -61.00 -24.17 9.67
C LYS A 439 -59.59 -24.68 9.40
N LYS A 440 -59.45 -25.76 8.63
CA LYS A 440 -58.13 -26.30 8.24
C LYS A 440 -57.31 -25.31 7.41
N ALA A 441 -57.96 -24.59 6.49
CA ALA A 441 -57.29 -23.56 5.71
C ALA A 441 -56.89 -22.36 6.56
N GLN A 442 -57.72 -21.94 7.52
CA GLN A 442 -57.39 -20.88 8.47
C GLN A 442 -56.25 -21.30 9.40
N GLU A 443 -56.28 -22.51 9.95
CA GLU A 443 -55.21 -23.06 10.79
C GLU A 443 -53.88 -23.18 10.03
N GLU A 444 -53.91 -23.56 8.75
CA GLU A 444 -52.71 -23.63 7.91
C GLU A 444 -52.20 -22.22 7.52
N ILE A 445 -53.10 -21.25 7.29
CA ILE A 445 -52.71 -19.84 7.08
C ILE A 445 -52.07 -19.29 8.36
N ASP A 446 -52.69 -19.51 9.53
CA ASP A 446 -52.19 -19.05 10.83
C ASP A 446 -50.84 -19.71 11.14
N ARG A 447 -50.67 -20.99 10.81
CA ARG A 447 -49.38 -21.70 10.95
C ARG A 447 -48.32 -21.12 10.03
N LEU A 448 -48.63 -20.86 8.77
CA LEU A 448 -47.69 -20.28 7.80
C LEU A 448 -47.32 -18.83 8.18
N GLU A 449 -48.27 -18.06 8.69
CA GLU A 449 -48.00 -16.72 9.23
C GLU A 449 -47.15 -16.78 10.50
N ALA A 450 -47.39 -17.73 11.41
CA ALA A 450 -46.59 -17.95 12.61
C ALA A 450 -45.16 -18.40 12.29
N GLU A 451 -44.98 -19.40 11.41
CA GLU A 451 -43.65 -19.88 10.98
C GLU A 451 -42.85 -18.77 10.28
N GLU A 452 -43.53 -17.89 9.52
CA GLU A 452 -42.88 -16.75 8.88
C GLU A 452 -42.56 -15.61 9.87
N THR A 453 -43.40 -15.34 10.87
CA THR A 453 -43.03 -14.37 11.93
C THR A 453 -41.81 -14.85 12.72
N SER A 454 -41.69 -16.16 12.97
CA SER A 454 -40.50 -16.77 13.56
C SER A 454 -39.28 -16.69 12.63
N ALA A 455 -39.45 -16.92 11.33
CA ALA A 455 -38.38 -16.78 10.34
C ALA A 455 -37.94 -15.32 10.11
N ALA A 456 -38.85 -14.34 10.18
CA ALA A 456 -38.58 -12.92 10.01
C ALA A 456 -37.94 -12.28 11.26
N ASN A 457 -38.24 -12.77 12.46
CA ASN A 457 -37.58 -12.38 13.71
C ASN A 457 -36.20 -13.03 13.90
N GLY A 458 -35.73 -13.79 12.92
CA GLY A 458 -34.41 -14.41 12.96
C GLY A 458 -34.29 -15.50 14.03
N ASP A 459 -35.40 -16.03 14.52
CA ASP A 459 -35.41 -17.21 15.38
C ASP A 459 -35.31 -18.48 14.53
N ARG A 460 -34.30 -18.49 13.65
CA ARG A 460 -33.70 -19.74 13.23
C ARG A 460 -32.74 -20.08 14.35
N SER A 461 -32.98 -21.20 15.02
CA SER A 461 -32.12 -21.81 16.03
C SER A 461 -30.66 -21.87 15.54
N THR A 462 -29.93 -20.77 15.68
CA THR A 462 -28.47 -20.79 15.64
C THR A 462 -28.05 -21.26 17.01
N ASP A 463 -27.88 -22.57 17.11
CA ASP A 463 -26.77 -23.20 17.81
C ASP A 463 -26.27 -22.39 19.03
N ALA A 464 -26.86 -22.67 20.19
CA ALA A 464 -26.59 -21.98 21.45
C ALA A 464 -25.09 -21.95 21.81
N ALA A 465 -24.31 -22.90 21.28
CA ALA A 465 -22.88 -23.05 21.49
C ALA A 465 -22.01 -21.90 20.93
N LYS A 466 -22.51 -21.03 20.04
CA LYS A 466 -21.69 -19.99 19.38
C LYS A 466 -21.82 -18.57 19.96
N LYS A 467 -22.75 -18.32 20.88
CA LYS A 467 -22.99 -16.99 21.45
C LYS A 467 -21.93 -16.51 22.48
N PRO A 468 -21.29 -17.34 23.32
CA PRO A 468 -20.33 -16.81 24.30
C PRO A 468 -18.95 -16.51 23.68
N ALA A 469 -18.51 -17.27 22.67
CA ALA A 469 -17.16 -17.16 22.10
C ALA A 469 -16.91 -15.84 21.32
N VAL A 470 -17.94 -15.26 20.71
CA VAL A 470 -17.77 -14.07 19.86
C VAL A 470 -17.70 -12.78 20.68
N LYS A 471 -18.31 -12.72 21.88
CA LYS A 471 -18.29 -11.51 22.72
C LYS A 471 -16.97 -11.30 23.49
N ASN A 472 -16.19 -12.36 23.74
CA ASN A 472 -14.93 -12.28 24.48
C ASN A 472 -13.66 -12.38 23.61
N SER A 473 -13.80 -12.49 22.29
CA SER A 473 -12.66 -12.44 21.37
C SER A 473 -12.22 -10.99 21.13
N GLY A 474 -11.68 -10.36 22.17
CA GLY A 474 -11.08 -9.03 22.10
C GLY A 474 -9.83 -9.05 21.21
N VAL A 475 -9.89 -8.37 20.07
CA VAL A 475 -8.70 -8.05 19.28
C VAL A 475 -7.79 -7.22 20.19
N ASN A 476 -6.67 -7.83 20.62
CA ASN A 476 -5.65 -7.30 21.52
C ASN A 476 -5.69 -7.74 23.02
N GLY A 477 -5.98 -9.01 23.29
CA GLY A 477 -5.24 -9.78 24.31
C GLY A 477 -5.38 -9.41 25.79
N LYS A 478 -6.49 -8.79 26.23
CA LYS A 478 -6.88 -8.77 27.65
C LYS A 478 -8.38 -9.04 27.78
N VAL A 479 -8.71 -10.23 28.27
CA VAL A 479 -10.06 -10.59 28.74
C VAL A 479 -10.06 -10.45 30.26
N SER A 480 -11.11 -9.86 30.84
CA SER A 480 -11.22 -9.67 32.30
C SER A 480 -11.64 -10.97 32.99
N ALA A 481 -11.08 -11.27 34.17
CA ALA A 481 -11.39 -12.47 34.96
C ALA A 481 -12.91 -12.66 35.24
N ASP A 482 -13.67 -11.57 35.41
CA ASP A 482 -15.13 -11.63 35.60
C ASP A 482 -15.88 -12.14 34.36
N ALA A 483 -15.30 -11.98 33.17
CA ALA A 483 -15.86 -12.46 31.91
C ALA A 483 -15.54 -13.95 31.67
N GLU A 484 -14.40 -14.43 32.18
CA GLU A 484 -14.05 -15.85 32.19
C GLU A 484 -14.90 -16.61 33.21
N LEU A 485 -15.06 -16.07 34.42
CA LEU A 485 -15.88 -16.71 35.48
C LEU A 485 -17.35 -16.85 35.08
N LYS A 486 -17.90 -15.90 34.33
CA LYS A 486 -19.26 -16.02 33.77
C LYS A 486 -19.35 -17.10 32.70
N GLN A 487 -18.34 -17.21 31.84
CA GLN A 487 -18.28 -18.25 30.82
C GLN A 487 -18.15 -19.65 31.42
N GLU A 488 -17.38 -19.80 32.50
CA GLU A 488 -17.27 -21.06 33.23
C GLU A 488 -18.61 -21.42 33.91
N ASN A 489 -19.28 -20.47 34.56
CA ASN A 489 -20.58 -20.73 35.19
C ASN A 489 -21.65 -21.11 34.16
N ASP A 490 -21.72 -20.41 33.02
CA ASP A 490 -22.67 -20.74 31.95
C ASP A 490 -22.36 -22.13 31.36
N ALA A 491 -21.08 -22.48 31.17
CA ALA A 491 -20.69 -23.82 30.72
C ALA A 491 -21.05 -24.91 31.75
N THR A 492 -20.93 -24.65 33.05
CA THR A 492 -21.35 -25.60 34.07
C THR A 492 -22.87 -25.79 34.13
N ALA A 493 -23.64 -24.73 33.84
CA ALA A 493 -25.09 -24.81 33.76
C ALA A 493 -25.53 -25.65 32.55
N ASP A 494 -24.93 -25.42 31.38
CA ASP A 494 -25.22 -26.20 30.17
C ASP A 494 -24.88 -27.70 30.35
N VAL A 495 -23.73 -28.00 30.96
CA VAL A 495 -23.35 -29.40 31.27
C VAL A 495 -24.31 -30.01 32.29
N SER A 496 -24.78 -29.26 33.28
CA SER A 496 -25.77 -29.78 34.24
C SER A 496 -27.12 -30.07 33.59
N GLU A 497 -27.57 -29.23 32.66
CA GLU A 497 -28.82 -29.46 31.92
C GLU A 497 -28.70 -30.64 30.94
N GLU A 498 -27.55 -30.83 30.29
CA GLU A 498 -27.30 -32.02 29.45
C GLU A 498 -27.24 -33.30 30.29
N LEU A 499 -26.67 -33.24 31.50
CA LEU A 499 -26.59 -34.39 32.40
C LEU A 499 -27.96 -34.77 32.96
N GLU A 500 -28.81 -33.78 33.29
CA GLU A 500 -30.20 -34.04 33.65
C GLU A 500 -31.00 -34.65 32.49
N LYS A 501 -30.84 -34.14 31.25
CA LYS A 501 -31.48 -34.73 30.07
C LYS A 501 -31.00 -36.16 29.80
N ALA A 502 -29.71 -36.42 29.92
CA ALA A 502 -29.15 -37.77 29.76
C ALA A 502 -29.66 -38.74 30.83
N THR A 503 -29.84 -38.30 32.08
CA THR A 503 -30.43 -39.16 33.14
C THR A 503 -31.91 -39.45 32.94
N ILE A 504 -32.64 -38.58 32.25
CA ILE A 504 -34.06 -38.79 31.90
C ILE A 504 -34.19 -39.80 30.74
N GLU A 505 -33.24 -39.80 29.79
CA GLU A 505 -33.21 -40.76 28.68
C GLU A 505 -32.81 -42.18 29.12
N ASP A 506 -31.99 -42.34 30.17
CA ASP A 506 -31.63 -43.66 30.73
C ASP A 506 -32.72 -44.27 31.65
N GLN A 507 -33.75 -43.50 32.02
CA GLN A 507 -34.89 -43.97 32.83
C GLN A 507 -36.20 -44.18 32.03
N ALA A 508 -36.19 -43.89 30.72
CA ALA A 508 -37.28 -44.18 29.79
C ALA A 508 -36.98 -45.47 28.99
#